data_AF-A0AA85JV00-F1
#
_entry.id   AF-A0AA85JV00-F1
#
_cell.length_a   1.000
_cell.length_b   1.000
_cell.length_c   1.000
_cell.angle_alpha   90.00
_cell.angle_beta   90.00
_cell.angle_gamma   90.00
#
_symmetry.space_group_name_H-M   'P 1'
#
loop_
_entity.id
_entity.type
_entity.pdbx_description
1 polymer ?
#
loop_
_entity_poly.entity_id
_entity_poly.type
_entity_poly.pdbx_seq_one_letter_code
_entity_poly.pdbx_strand_id
1 'polypeptide(L)'
;MNVHFLFNKEYYRQIDGVAMGSPLGPILADFFLAKLENGPLKGVINDMDFYCRYMDDTFVVMKDENDAMNILDKFNDAHSAINFTIEKESNDSISFLDVFMVRREDGTLRRSVYRKPTTTGQYTHFLSFVPLKYKRNLVKCLAHRARLICSDDCLNEELKIIRELLRKNGYPDKFIEKNINSAPRRVSMATVPKKPMFIKLQFLGDNISELITQRLKNAVKRTYYAAEVRCLFTTTPILCSRNKDKLPKFASSMCIYQFDCSCGASYIGRTIRQVHRRISEHHPTWLSKGQKRSIRSSILAHLVDTEHKIDVNTAFKIIYRIPTYLNFALRVRLLQTAEAIGIHLKKPSLCVQKKFVQPLSLPWPSSQEWINRTASPPSP
;
A
#
# COMPACT_ATOMS: atom_id res chain seq x y z
N MET A 1 7.08 -4.27 -18.68
CA MET A 1 7.49 -3.77 -17.35
C MET A 1 8.80 -4.44 -16.97
N ASN A 2 9.77 -3.72 -16.38
CA ASN A 2 11.05 -4.32 -15.98
C ASN A 2 11.01 -4.73 -14.49
N VAL A 3 10.32 -5.83 -14.20
CA VAL A 3 10.13 -6.33 -12.83
C VAL A 3 11.29 -7.25 -12.45
N HIS A 4 11.96 -6.92 -11.34
CA HIS A 4 13.04 -7.70 -10.77
C HIS A 4 12.71 -8.06 -9.33
N PHE A 5 13.05 -9.27 -8.92
CA PHE A 5 12.91 -9.71 -7.53
C PHE A 5 14.10 -10.58 -7.11
N LEU A 6 14.29 -10.70 -5.79
CA LEU A 6 15.31 -11.53 -5.16
C LEU A 6 14.61 -12.72 -4.50
N PHE A 7 15.07 -13.94 -4.77
CA PHE A 7 14.58 -15.15 -4.13
C PHE A 7 15.76 -16.10 -3.89
N ASN A 8 15.87 -16.70 -2.72
CA ASN A 8 17.01 -17.56 -2.34
C ASN A 8 18.39 -16.92 -2.63
N LYS A 9 18.51 -15.60 -2.43
CA LYS A 9 19.72 -14.80 -2.71
C LYS A 9 20.10 -14.68 -4.19
N GLU A 10 19.28 -15.16 -5.11
CA GLU A 10 19.46 -15.01 -6.55
C GLU A 10 18.52 -13.93 -7.11
N TYR A 11 19.02 -13.18 -8.10
CA TYR A 11 18.28 -12.12 -8.76
C TYR A 11 17.56 -12.65 -9.99
N TYR A 12 16.25 -12.45 -10.04
CA TYR A 12 15.40 -12.86 -11.15
C TYR A 12 14.80 -11.65 -11.84
N ARG A 13 14.69 -11.74 -13.17
CA ARG A 13 13.94 -10.80 -14.00
C ARG A 13 12.74 -11.52 -14.57
N GLN A 14 11.56 -10.93 -14.38
CA GLN A 14 10.38 -11.44 -15.07
C GLN A 14 10.50 -11.13 -16.56
N ILE A 15 10.55 -12.19 -17.35
CA ILE A 15 10.68 -12.12 -18.82
C ILE A 15 9.32 -12.12 -19.52
N ASP A 16 8.31 -12.73 -18.91
CA ASP A 16 7.00 -12.92 -19.51
C ASP A 16 5.86 -12.74 -18.49
N GLY A 17 4.69 -12.37 -19.01
CA GLY A 17 3.48 -12.11 -18.25
C GLY A 17 3.54 -10.83 -17.40
N VAL A 18 2.55 -10.70 -16.52
CA VAL A 18 2.42 -9.57 -15.62
C VAL A 18 2.69 -10.03 -14.19
N ALA A 19 3.54 -9.31 -13.45
CA ALA A 19 3.88 -9.66 -12.08
C ALA A 19 2.63 -9.66 -11.18
N MET A 20 2.33 -10.79 -10.54
CA MET A 20 1.33 -10.84 -9.49
C MET A 20 1.72 -9.88 -8.35
N GLY A 21 0.75 -9.11 -7.87
CA GLY A 21 0.99 -8.05 -6.88
C GLY A 21 1.52 -6.73 -7.46
N SER A 22 1.71 -6.62 -8.79
CA SER A 22 1.89 -5.32 -9.43
C SER A 22 0.62 -4.46 -9.24
N PRO A 23 0.74 -3.17 -8.86
CA PRO A 23 -0.42 -2.27 -8.78
C PRO A 23 -1.18 -2.12 -10.11
N LEU A 24 -0.49 -2.29 -11.24
CA LEU A 24 -1.08 -2.27 -12.58
C LEU A 24 -1.46 -3.67 -13.08
N GLY A 25 -1.16 -4.71 -12.30
CA GLY A 25 -1.32 -6.09 -12.71
C GLY A 25 -2.74 -6.44 -13.14
N PRO A 26 -3.73 -6.24 -12.25
CA PRO A 26 -5.13 -6.50 -12.54
C PRO A 26 -5.64 -5.78 -13.79
N ILE A 27 -5.30 -4.49 -13.95
CA ILE A 27 -5.77 -3.67 -15.07
C ILE A 27 -5.20 -4.18 -16.40
N LEU A 28 -3.92 -4.54 -16.43
CA LEU A 28 -3.29 -5.03 -17.65
C LEU A 28 -3.79 -6.42 -18.04
N ALA A 29 -4.03 -7.29 -17.05
CA ALA A 29 -4.66 -8.59 -17.29
C ALA A 29 -6.08 -8.43 -17.84
N ASP A 30 -6.88 -7.56 -17.23
CA ASP A 30 -8.24 -7.25 -17.66
C ASP A 30 -8.29 -6.67 -19.08
N PHE A 31 -7.39 -5.73 -19.40
CA PHE A 31 -7.26 -5.17 -20.75
C PHE A 31 -6.87 -6.23 -21.79
N PHE A 32 -5.98 -7.15 -21.43
CA PHE A 32 -5.55 -8.22 -22.32
C PHE A 32 -6.70 -9.19 -22.61
N LEU A 33 -7.44 -9.62 -21.59
CA LEU A 33 -8.63 -10.47 -21.76
C LEU A 33 -9.70 -9.73 -22.57
N ALA A 34 -9.96 -8.45 -22.29
CA ALA A 34 -10.89 -7.63 -23.07
C ALA A 34 -10.51 -7.56 -24.57
N LYS A 35 -9.22 -7.56 -24.91
CA LYS A 35 -8.78 -7.62 -26.31
C LYS A 35 -9.12 -8.97 -26.96
N LEU A 36 -8.97 -10.08 -26.24
CA LEU A 36 -9.33 -11.41 -26.75
C LEU A 36 -10.85 -11.52 -26.93
N GLU A 37 -11.62 -11.07 -25.94
CA GLU A 37 -13.09 -11.04 -25.96
C GLU A 37 -13.64 -10.20 -27.12
N ASN A 38 -13.05 -9.03 -27.37
CA ASN A 38 -13.50 -8.13 -28.45
C ASN A 38 -12.87 -8.42 -29.82
N GLY A 39 -11.98 -9.42 -29.91
CA GLY A 39 -11.31 -9.83 -31.13
C GLY A 39 -11.69 -11.27 -31.49
N PRO A 40 -10.76 -12.24 -31.32
CA PRO A 40 -10.96 -13.62 -31.76
C PRO A 40 -12.18 -14.31 -31.12
N LEU A 41 -12.52 -13.97 -29.87
CA LEU A 41 -13.63 -14.62 -29.15
C LEU A 41 -14.98 -13.95 -29.35
N LYS A 42 -15.02 -12.80 -30.02
CA LYS A 42 -16.22 -11.97 -30.09
C LYS A 42 -17.40 -12.70 -30.73
N GLY A 43 -17.15 -13.45 -31.81
CA GLY A 43 -18.20 -14.24 -32.47
C GLY A 43 -18.77 -15.29 -31.53
N VAL A 44 -17.89 -16.08 -30.91
CA VAL A 44 -18.27 -17.16 -29.97
C VAL A 44 -19.04 -16.62 -28.78
N ILE A 45 -18.63 -15.48 -28.21
CA ILE A 45 -19.31 -14.85 -27.07
C ILE A 45 -20.70 -14.35 -27.46
N ASN A 46 -20.87 -13.79 -28.65
CA ASN A 46 -22.17 -13.29 -29.11
C ASN A 46 -23.20 -14.39 -29.34
N ASP A 47 -22.75 -15.62 -29.61
CA ASP A 47 -23.62 -16.78 -29.81
C ASP A 47 -24.09 -17.41 -28.48
N MET A 48 -23.51 -17.00 -27.33
CA MET A 48 -23.89 -17.49 -26.01
C MET A 48 -25.16 -16.80 -25.49
N ASP A 49 -26.00 -17.53 -24.73
CA ASP A 49 -27.21 -16.94 -24.14
C ASP A 49 -26.87 -15.91 -23.05
N PHE A 50 -25.76 -16.14 -22.33
CA PHE A 50 -25.23 -15.20 -21.35
C PHE A 50 -23.72 -15.35 -21.20
N TYR A 51 -23.03 -14.21 -21.15
CA TYR A 51 -21.60 -14.15 -20.87
C TYR A 51 -21.32 -12.98 -19.91
N CYS A 52 -20.63 -13.25 -18.81
CA CYS A 52 -20.04 -12.19 -18.00
C CYS A 52 -18.66 -12.60 -17.47
N ARG A 53 -17.82 -11.61 -17.20
CA ARG A 53 -16.48 -11.81 -16.65
C ARG A 53 -16.24 -10.87 -15.48
N TYR A 54 -15.63 -11.41 -14.43
CA TYR A 54 -15.08 -10.65 -13.31
C TYR A 54 -13.60 -11.01 -13.16
N MET A 55 -12.72 -10.11 -13.59
CA MET A 55 -11.27 -10.36 -13.65
C MET A 55 -10.95 -11.63 -14.45
N ASP A 56 -10.50 -12.69 -13.79
CA ASP A 56 -10.13 -13.99 -14.34
C ASP A 56 -11.30 -14.99 -14.39
N ASP A 57 -12.37 -14.77 -13.62
CA ASP A 57 -13.52 -15.68 -13.56
C ASP A 57 -14.57 -15.30 -14.62
N THR A 58 -14.98 -16.26 -15.45
CA THR A 58 -16.04 -16.11 -16.46
C THR A 58 -17.25 -16.97 -16.13
N PHE A 59 -18.45 -16.44 -16.31
CA PHE A 59 -19.70 -17.18 -16.19
C PHE A 59 -20.43 -17.18 -17.54
N VAL A 60 -20.81 -18.37 -17.98
CA VAL A 60 -21.42 -18.60 -19.29
C VAL A 60 -22.68 -19.44 -19.13
N VAL A 61 -23.74 -19.07 -19.85
CA VAL A 61 -24.95 -19.88 -19.99
C VAL A 61 -25.10 -20.29 -21.45
N MET A 62 -25.36 -21.58 -21.67
CA MET A 62 -25.53 -22.19 -23.00
C MET A 62 -26.60 -23.29 -22.96
N LYS A 63 -27.06 -23.71 -24.14
CA LYS A 63 -28.17 -24.67 -24.29
C LYS A 63 -27.71 -26.12 -24.27
N ASP A 64 -26.59 -26.44 -24.90
CA ASP A 64 -26.07 -27.80 -25.02
C ASP A 64 -24.75 -27.94 -24.26
N GLU A 65 -24.67 -28.95 -23.40
CA GLU A 65 -23.45 -29.27 -22.64
C GLU A 65 -22.33 -29.81 -23.56
N ASN A 66 -22.69 -30.43 -24.69
CA ASN A 66 -21.73 -30.97 -25.65
C ASN A 66 -20.94 -29.84 -26.34
N ASP A 67 -21.48 -28.63 -26.42
CA ASP A 67 -20.80 -27.47 -26.97
C ASP A 67 -19.76 -26.87 -26.01
N ALA A 68 -19.82 -27.20 -24.72
CA ALA A 68 -18.95 -26.63 -23.71
C ALA A 68 -17.46 -26.95 -23.96
N MET A 69 -17.14 -28.18 -24.37
CA MET A 69 -15.78 -28.60 -24.73
C MET A 69 -15.31 -27.86 -25.99
N ASN A 70 -16.14 -27.79 -27.03
CA ASN A 70 -15.80 -27.10 -28.28
C ASN A 70 -15.55 -25.60 -28.04
N ILE A 71 -16.31 -24.97 -27.15
CA ILE A 71 -16.12 -23.58 -26.76
C ILE A 71 -14.82 -23.42 -25.98
N LEU A 72 -14.53 -24.34 -25.04
CA LEU A 72 -13.27 -24.32 -24.30
C LEU A 72 -12.06 -24.39 -25.25
N ASP A 73 -12.10 -25.25 -26.26
CA ASP A 73 -11.04 -25.37 -27.26
C ASP A 73 -10.89 -24.07 -28.06
N LYS A 74 -11.99 -23.48 -28.53
CA LYS A 74 -11.95 -22.14 -29.19
C LYS A 74 -11.37 -21.05 -28.29
N PHE A 75 -11.65 -21.10 -26.99
CA PHE A 75 -11.09 -20.16 -26.01
C PHE A 75 -9.58 -20.36 -25.84
N ASN A 76 -9.11 -21.60 -25.77
CA ASN A 76 -7.69 -21.94 -25.69
C ASN A 76 -6.93 -21.62 -26.99
N ASP A 77 -7.59 -21.75 -28.14
CA ASP A 77 -7.00 -21.41 -29.45
C ASP A 77 -6.82 -19.90 -29.65
N ALA A 78 -7.49 -19.06 -28.86
CA ALA A 78 -7.40 -17.60 -29.02
C ALA A 78 -6.02 -17.04 -28.69
N HIS A 79 -5.25 -17.67 -27.80
CA HIS A 79 -3.90 -17.24 -27.48
C HIS A 79 -3.05 -18.33 -26.82
N SER A 80 -1.88 -18.64 -27.39
CA SER A 80 -0.98 -19.72 -26.94
C SER A 80 -0.45 -19.60 -25.51
N ALA A 81 -0.52 -18.41 -24.90
CA ALA A 81 -0.06 -18.13 -23.54
C ALA A 81 -1.17 -18.15 -22.47
N ILE A 82 -2.44 -18.37 -22.86
CA ILE A 82 -3.57 -18.46 -21.92
C ILE A 82 -4.21 -19.83 -22.07
N ASN A 83 -4.39 -20.50 -20.92
CA ASN A 83 -5.15 -21.73 -20.83
C ASN A 83 -6.37 -21.48 -19.94
N PHE A 84 -7.55 -21.56 -20.54
CA PHE A 84 -8.83 -21.56 -19.87
C PHE A 84 -9.13 -22.95 -19.31
N THR A 85 -9.83 -22.97 -18.19
CA THR A 85 -10.36 -24.18 -17.56
C THR A 85 -11.84 -24.02 -17.35
N ILE A 86 -12.60 -25.10 -17.45
CA ILE A 86 -14.06 -25.08 -17.28
C ILE A 86 -14.48 -25.86 -16.02
N GLU A 87 -15.40 -25.28 -15.27
CA GLU A 87 -16.18 -25.95 -14.23
C GLU A 87 -17.61 -26.09 -14.76
N LYS A 88 -18.11 -27.33 -14.85
CA LYS A 88 -19.47 -27.60 -15.34
C LYS A 88 -20.48 -27.57 -14.20
N GLU A 89 -21.73 -27.23 -14.54
CA GLU A 89 -22.86 -27.42 -13.63
C GLU A 89 -22.92 -28.90 -13.20
N SER A 90 -23.09 -29.14 -11.90
CA SER A 90 -23.21 -30.48 -11.33
C SER A 90 -24.38 -30.52 -10.36
N ASN A 91 -25.25 -31.51 -10.50
CA ASN A 91 -26.48 -31.67 -9.71
C ASN A 91 -27.30 -30.37 -9.68
N ASP A 92 -27.55 -29.79 -10.87
CA ASP A 92 -28.31 -28.55 -11.05
C ASP A 92 -27.75 -27.35 -10.27
N SER A 93 -26.44 -27.39 -9.97
CA SER A 93 -25.78 -26.39 -9.15
C SER A 93 -24.43 -25.98 -9.69
N ILE A 94 -24.11 -24.69 -9.52
CA ILE A 94 -22.83 -24.11 -9.90
C ILE A 94 -22.49 -22.94 -8.98
N SER A 95 -21.20 -22.73 -8.74
CA SER A 95 -20.71 -21.60 -7.97
C SER A 95 -20.08 -20.55 -8.88
N PHE A 96 -20.34 -19.28 -8.60
CA PHE A 96 -19.65 -18.17 -9.26
C PHE A 96 -19.37 -17.07 -8.25
N LEU A 97 -18.09 -16.74 -8.05
CA LEU A 97 -17.62 -15.82 -7.02
C LEU A 97 -18.14 -16.19 -5.61
N ASP A 98 -18.88 -15.28 -4.97
CA ASP A 98 -19.47 -15.44 -3.64
C ASP A 98 -20.88 -16.07 -3.69
N VAL A 99 -21.37 -16.48 -4.87
CA VAL A 99 -22.75 -16.94 -5.09
C VAL A 99 -22.77 -18.42 -5.45
N PHE A 100 -23.55 -19.20 -4.69
CA PHE A 100 -23.90 -20.57 -5.03
C PHE A 100 -25.31 -20.57 -5.61
N MET A 101 -25.45 -21.13 -6.81
CA MET A 101 -26.72 -21.13 -7.56
C MET A 101 -27.18 -22.57 -7.70
N VAL A 102 -28.45 -22.81 -7.39
CA VAL A 102 -29.13 -24.09 -7.61
C VAL A 102 -30.38 -23.83 -8.43
N ARG A 103 -30.53 -24.53 -9.55
CA ARG A 103 -31.72 -24.47 -10.39
C ARG A 103 -32.85 -25.23 -9.70
N ARG A 104 -34.02 -24.61 -9.62
CA ARG A 104 -35.24 -25.23 -9.10
C ARG A 104 -36.01 -25.87 -10.24
N GLU A 105 -36.92 -26.79 -9.89
CA GLU A 105 -37.82 -27.46 -10.84
C GLU A 105 -38.71 -26.47 -11.62
N ASP A 106 -39.03 -25.32 -11.02
CA ASP A 106 -39.81 -24.24 -11.66
C ASP A 106 -38.96 -23.36 -12.61
N GLY A 107 -37.67 -23.68 -12.79
CA GLY A 107 -36.73 -22.93 -13.62
C GLY A 107 -36.15 -21.68 -12.94
N THR A 108 -36.56 -21.34 -11.72
CA THR A 108 -35.96 -20.23 -10.97
C THR A 108 -34.66 -20.63 -10.28
N LEU A 109 -33.82 -19.64 -9.94
CA LEU A 109 -32.55 -19.88 -9.26
C LEU A 109 -32.68 -19.63 -7.75
N ARG A 110 -32.38 -20.66 -6.95
CA ARG A 110 -32.07 -20.49 -5.53
C ARG A 110 -30.62 -20.02 -5.41
N ARG A 111 -30.40 -18.88 -4.78
CA ARG A 111 -29.07 -18.31 -4.56
C ARG A 111 -28.71 -18.38 -3.09
N SER A 112 -27.49 -18.76 -2.76
CA SER A 112 -26.94 -18.72 -1.41
C SER A 112 -25.48 -18.27 -1.41
N VAL A 113 -24.91 -18.00 -0.23
CA VAL A 113 -23.52 -17.55 -0.13
C VAL A 113 -22.58 -18.74 -0.30
N TYR A 114 -21.77 -18.72 -1.35
CA TYR A 114 -20.73 -19.72 -1.57
C TYR A 114 -19.53 -19.47 -0.64
N ARG A 115 -18.95 -20.56 -0.14
CA ARG A 115 -17.72 -20.55 0.66
C ARG A 115 -16.81 -21.65 0.13
N LYS A 116 -15.61 -21.28 -0.34
CA LYS A 116 -14.62 -22.26 -0.80
C LYS A 116 -14.31 -23.27 0.31
N PRO A 117 -14.02 -24.55 0.01
CA PRO A 117 -13.66 -25.55 1.02
C PRO A 117 -12.46 -25.16 1.89
N THR A 118 -11.57 -24.31 1.37
CA THR A 118 -10.41 -23.75 2.08
C THR A 118 -10.76 -22.63 3.06
N THR A 119 -12.04 -22.24 3.16
CA THR A 119 -12.49 -21.16 4.06
C THR A 119 -12.42 -21.63 5.51
N THR A 120 -11.50 -21.05 6.29
CA THR A 120 -11.34 -21.39 7.72
C THR A 120 -12.41 -20.77 8.63
N GLY A 121 -13.19 -19.82 8.12
CA GLY A 121 -14.16 -19.06 8.93
C GLY A 121 -13.52 -18.12 9.94
N GLN A 122 -12.22 -17.84 9.82
CA GLN A 122 -11.49 -16.96 10.71
C GLN A 122 -11.70 -15.49 10.33
N TYR A 123 -12.19 -14.70 11.28
CA TYR A 123 -12.29 -13.25 11.17
C TYR A 123 -11.53 -12.59 12.33
N THR A 124 -11.55 -11.26 12.37
CA THR A 124 -10.98 -10.51 13.50
C THR A 124 -11.69 -10.90 14.80
N HIS A 125 -10.96 -11.54 15.71
CA HIS A 125 -11.48 -11.95 17.01
C HIS A 125 -12.01 -10.74 17.80
N PHE A 126 -13.07 -10.95 18.58
CA PHE A 126 -13.72 -9.84 19.29
C PHE A 126 -12.81 -9.14 20.31
N LEU A 127 -11.82 -9.85 20.87
CA LEU A 127 -10.84 -9.28 21.80
C LEU A 127 -9.63 -8.62 21.12
N SER A 128 -9.51 -8.69 19.79
CA SER A 128 -8.39 -8.06 19.08
C SER A 128 -8.37 -6.55 19.32
N PHE A 129 -7.16 -5.97 19.44
CA PHE A 129 -6.94 -4.54 19.64
C PHE A 129 -7.20 -3.74 18.35
N VAL A 130 -8.45 -3.71 17.91
CA VAL A 130 -8.94 -2.94 16.78
C VAL A 130 -10.20 -2.17 17.20
N PRO A 131 -10.51 -1.01 16.57
CA PRO A 131 -11.71 -0.24 16.87
C PRO A 131 -12.99 -1.09 16.84
N LEU A 132 -13.88 -0.90 17.81
CA LEU A 132 -15.20 -1.55 17.85
C LEU A 132 -16.02 -1.25 16.58
N LYS A 133 -15.78 -0.11 15.93
CA LYS A 133 -16.39 0.22 14.65
C LYS A 133 -16.08 -0.82 13.57
N TYR A 134 -14.86 -1.34 13.50
CA TYR A 134 -14.50 -2.34 12.49
C TYR A 134 -15.14 -3.70 12.78
N LYS A 135 -15.16 -4.11 14.05
CA LYS A 135 -15.89 -5.31 14.52
C LYS A 135 -17.39 -5.21 14.21
N ARG A 136 -17.99 -4.04 14.44
CA ARG A 136 -19.39 -3.75 14.12
C ARG A 136 -19.66 -3.84 12.62
N ASN A 137 -18.80 -3.21 11.82
CA ASN A 137 -18.93 -3.20 10.37
C ASN A 137 -18.78 -4.60 9.79
N LEU A 138 -17.91 -5.46 10.34
CA LEU A 138 -17.81 -6.85 9.91
C LEU A 138 -19.17 -7.55 9.98
N VAL A 139 -19.84 -7.52 11.15
CA VAL A 139 -21.16 -8.13 11.33
C VAL A 139 -22.17 -7.59 10.32
N LYS A 140 -22.18 -6.26 10.12
CA LYS A 140 -23.08 -5.61 9.16
C LYS A 140 -22.79 -6.01 7.72
N CYS A 141 -21.53 -6.10 7.32
CA CYS A 141 -21.14 -6.50 5.98
C CYS A 141 -21.54 -7.94 5.68
N LEU A 142 -21.34 -8.87 6.62
CA LEU A 142 -21.75 -10.26 6.46
C LEU A 142 -23.27 -10.38 6.31
N ALA A 143 -24.03 -9.72 7.20
CA ALA A 143 -25.49 -9.74 7.13
C ALA A 143 -26.04 -9.03 5.88
N HIS A 144 -25.40 -7.95 5.45
CA HIS A 144 -25.75 -7.26 4.20
C HIS A 144 -25.47 -8.15 2.98
N ARG A 145 -24.31 -8.81 2.93
CA ARG A 145 -23.96 -9.75 1.87
C ARG A 145 -24.98 -10.89 1.79
N ALA A 146 -25.34 -11.49 2.91
CA ALA A 146 -26.37 -12.53 2.96
C ALA A 146 -27.70 -12.04 2.36
N ARG A 147 -28.17 -10.86 2.74
CA ARG A 147 -29.41 -10.28 2.20
C ARG A 147 -29.36 -9.93 0.71
N LEU A 148 -28.18 -9.61 0.19
CA LEU A 148 -28.00 -9.29 -1.22
C LEU A 148 -27.99 -10.54 -2.09
N ILE A 149 -27.39 -11.63 -1.58
CA ILE A 149 -27.13 -12.85 -2.35
C ILE A 149 -28.27 -13.87 -2.18
N CYS A 150 -28.70 -14.11 -0.95
CA CYS A 150 -29.60 -15.20 -0.63
C CYS A 150 -31.02 -14.98 -1.17
N SER A 151 -31.62 -16.04 -1.69
CA SER A 151 -33.07 -16.13 -1.86
C SER A 151 -33.77 -16.18 -0.50
N ASP A 152 -35.03 -15.72 -0.43
CA ASP A 152 -35.78 -15.54 0.83
C ASP A 152 -35.90 -16.82 1.67
N ASP A 153 -36.01 -17.97 1.00
CA ASP A 153 -36.11 -19.31 1.60
C ASP A 153 -34.84 -19.74 2.35
N CYS A 154 -33.66 -19.30 1.92
CA CYS A 154 -32.38 -19.70 2.51
C CYS A 154 -31.72 -18.61 3.37
N LEU A 155 -32.24 -17.37 3.35
CA LEU A 155 -31.65 -16.25 4.07
C LEU A 155 -31.52 -16.52 5.57
N ASN A 156 -32.55 -17.11 6.18
CA ASN A 156 -32.55 -17.41 7.61
C ASN A 156 -31.50 -18.45 8.00
N GLU A 157 -31.24 -19.44 7.14
CA GLU A 157 -30.20 -20.44 7.32
C GLU A 157 -28.81 -19.80 7.25
N GLU A 158 -28.58 -18.96 6.25
CA GLU A 158 -27.33 -18.22 6.09
C GLU A 158 -27.05 -17.29 7.28
N LEU A 159 -28.07 -16.60 7.78
CA LEU A 159 -27.93 -15.77 8.98
C LEU A 159 -27.63 -16.59 10.24
N LYS A 160 -28.10 -17.84 10.35
CA LYS A 160 -27.71 -18.76 11.45
C LYS A 160 -26.22 -19.13 11.34
N ILE A 161 -25.75 -19.49 10.14
CA ILE A 161 -24.33 -19.77 9.89
C ILE A 161 -23.45 -18.58 10.28
N ILE A 162 -23.85 -17.36 9.89
CA ILE A 162 -23.11 -16.14 10.25
C ILE A 162 -23.06 -15.93 11.76
N ARG A 163 -24.15 -16.18 12.49
CA ARG A 163 -24.16 -16.08 13.97
C ARG A 163 -23.18 -17.05 14.61
N GLU A 164 -23.23 -18.32 14.22
CA GLU A 164 -22.32 -19.34 14.75
C GLU A 164 -20.87 -19.02 14.46
N LEU A 165 -20.60 -18.57 13.23
CA LEU A 165 -19.27 -18.15 12.82
C LEU A 165 -18.76 -16.96 13.65
N LEU A 166 -19.60 -15.96 13.93
CA LEU A 166 -19.23 -14.83 14.77
C LEU A 166 -19.02 -15.24 16.23
N ARG A 167 -19.85 -16.16 16.76
CA ARG A 167 -19.67 -16.74 18.10
C ARG A 167 -18.32 -17.45 18.24
N LYS A 168 -17.95 -18.25 17.24
CA LYS A 168 -16.62 -18.91 17.17
C LYS A 168 -15.46 -17.92 17.16
N ASN A 169 -15.69 -16.70 16.64
CA ASN A 169 -14.72 -15.59 16.67
C ASN A 169 -14.83 -14.71 17.94
N GLY A 170 -15.55 -15.15 18.97
CA GLY A 170 -15.64 -14.51 20.28
C GLY A 170 -16.63 -13.35 20.39
N TYR A 171 -17.51 -13.15 19.40
CA TYR A 171 -18.46 -12.02 19.42
C TYR A 171 -19.61 -12.29 20.41
N PRO A 172 -19.96 -11.34 21.30
CA PRO A 172 -21.10 -11.49 22.20
C PRO A 172 -22.44 -11.52 21.46
N ASP A 173 -23.38 -12.36 21.88
CA ASP A 173 -24.70 -12.51 21.23
C ASP A 173 -25.47 -11.20 21.08
N LYS A 174 -25.52 -10.40 22.16
CA LYS A 174 -26.18 -9.09 22.14
C LYS A 174 -25.56 -8.15 21.09
N PHE A 175 -24.24 -8.26 20.87
CA PHE A 175 -23.55 -7.47 19.85
C PHE A 175 -23.89 -7.97 18.44
N ILE A 176 -23.98 -9.29 18.25
CA ILE A 176 -24.34 -9.90 16.97
C ILE A 176 -25.76 -9.49 16.57
N GLU A 177 -26.77 -9.78 17.39
CA GLU A 177 -28.18 -9.53 17.05
C GLU A 177 -28.46 -8.05 16.78
N LYS A 178 -27.89 -7.16 17.60
CA LYS A 178 -28.04 -5.71 17.42
C LYS A 178 -27.55 -5.24 16.04
N ASN A 179 -26.47 -5.84 15.53
CA ASN A 179 -25.85 -5.39 14.29
C ASN A 179 -26.31 -6.16 13.06
N ILE A 180 -26.72 -7.43 13.20
CA ILE A 180 -27.36 -8.19 12.12
C ILE A 180 -28.65 -7.49 11.70
N ASN A 181 -29.51 -7.12 12.65
CA ASN A 181 -30.83 -6.53 12.38
C ASN A 181 -30.79 -5.03 12.06
N SER A 182 -29.60 -4.42 12.04
CA SER A 182 -29.48 -3.00 11.71
C SER A 182 -29.87 -2.77 10.25
N ALA A 183 -30.95 -2.04 10.03
CA ALA A 183 -31.27 -1.52 8.71
C ALA A 183 -30.12 -0.64 8.17
N PRO A 184 -29.87 -0.64 6.85
CA PRO A 184 -28.97 0.33 6.25
C PRO A 184 -29.49 1.73 6.56
N ARG A 185 -28.62 2.59 7.09
CA ARG A 185 -29.00 3.97 7.40
C ARG A 185 -29.30 4.66 6.09
N ARG A 186 -30.54 5.14 5.89
CA ARG A 186 -30.88 6.00 4.75
C ARG A 186 -29.90 7.18 4.75
N VAL A 187 -29.11 7.28 3.68
CA VAL A 187 -28.19 8.40 3.50
C VAL A 187 -29.06 9.61 3.18
N SER A 188 -29.25 10.51 4.14
CA SER A 188 -29.89 11.79 3.86
C SER A 188 -29.02 12.52 2.85
N MET A 189 -29.57 12.83 1.67
CA MET A 189 -28.88 13.70 0.72
C MET A 189 -28.66 15.05 1.39
N ALA A 190 -27.40 15.40 1.61
CA ALA A 190 -27.06 16.71 2.15
C ALA A 190 -27.34 17.76 1.07
N THR A 191 -28.00 18.86 1.44
CA THR A 191 -28.30 19.98 0.54
C THR A 191 -27.04 20.62 -0.04
N VAL A 192 -25.90 20.50 0.67
CA VAL A 192 -24.57 20.92 0.21
C VAL A 192 -23.56 19.81 0.47
N PRO A 193 -22.83 19.32 -0.56
CA PRO A 193 -21.84 18.27 -0.39
C PRO A 193 -20.62 18.80 0.36
N LYS A 194 -20.23 18.12 1.44
CA LYS A 194 -19.00 18.44 2.18
C LYS A 194 -17.81 17.73 1.56
N LYS A 195 -16.66 18.39 1.52
CA LYS A 195 -15.41 17.78 1.05
C LYS A 195 -14.87 16.80 2.11
N PRO A 196 -14.76 15.49 1.82
CA PRO A 196 -14.25 14.54 2.79
C PRO A 196 -12.75 14.76 3.02
N MET A 197 -12.35 14.90 4.28
CA MET A 197 -10.97 15.02 4.71
C MET A 197 -10.61 13.82 5.59
N PHE A 198 -9.58 13.08 5.21
CA PHE A 198 -9.15 11.89 5.95
C PHE A 198 -7.95 12.20 6.82
N ILE A 199 -8.04 11.86 8.11
CA ILE A 199 -6.94 12.00 9.06
C ILE A 199 -6.60 10.60 9.58
N LYS A 200 -5.36 10.19 9.39
CA LYS A 200 -4.85 8.90 9.86
C LYS A 200 -4.24 9.06 11.25
N LEU A 201 -4.71 8.27 12.21
CA LEU A 201 -4.30 8.32 13.62
C LEU A 201 -3.98 6.92 14.15
N GLN A 202 -3.14 6.84 15.18
CA GLN A 202 -2.90 5.58 15.87
C GLN A 202 -4.09 5.20 16.74
N PHE A 203 -4.48 3.93 16.72
CA PHE A 203 -5.51 3.42 17.63
C PHE A 203 -4.94 3.23 19.03
N LEU A 204 -5.51 3.93 20.01
CA LEU A 204 -5.13 3.88 21.43
C LEU A 204 -6.28 3.38 22.32
N GLY A 205 -7.25 2.68 21.72
CA GLY A 205 -8.49 2.26 22.38
C GLY A 205 -9.69 3.12 22.00
N ASP A 206 -10.89 2.56 22.18
CA ASP A 206 -12.13 3.16 21.69
C ASP A 206 -12.45 4.51 22.37
N ASN A 207 -12.28 4.62 23.69
CA ASN A 207 -12.57 5.86 24.43
C ASN A 207 -11.75 7.06 23.93
N ILE A 208 -10.44 6.86 23.78
CA ILE A 208 -9.52 7.90 23.28
C ILE A 208 -9.83 8.22 21.82
N SER A 209 -10.07 7.19 21.01
CA SER A 209 -10.39 7.34 19.59
C SER A 209 -11.69 8.14 19.38
N GLU A 210 -12.71 7.87 20.20
CA GLU A 210 -13.98 8.59 20.17
C GLU A 210 -13.80 10.04 20.62
N LEU A 211 -13.10 10.29 21.73
CA LEU A 211 -12.81 11.63 22.23
C LEU A 211 -12.06 12.48 21.19
N ILE A 212 -11.00 11.94 20.59
CA ILE A 212 -10.23 12.62 19.55
C ILE A 212 -11.10 12.90 18.33
N THR A 213 -11.90 11.92 17.90
CA THR A 213 -12.82 12.08 16.76
C THR A 213 -13.82 13.22 17.01
N GLN A 214 -14.41 13.29 18.21
CA GLN A 214 -15.35 14.36 18.56
C GLN A 214 -14.68 15.73 18.61
N ARG A 215 -13.50 15.83 19.24
CA ARG A 215 -12.74 17.09 19.31
C ARG A 215 -12.35 17.58 17.91
N LEU A 216 -11.84 16.71 17.05
CA LEU A 216 -11.47 17.06 15.68
C LEU A 216 -12.69 17.48 14.84
N LYS A 217 -13.80 16.75 14.94
CA LYS A 217 -15.04 17.11 14.25
C LYS A 217 -15.56 18.47 14.71
N ASN A 218 -15.54 18.76 16.01
CA ASN A 218 -15.99 20.03 16.55
C ASN A 218 -15.07 21.18 16.14
N ALA A 219 -13.75 20.98 16.17
CA ALA A 219 -12.78 21.98 15.72
C ALA A 219 -12.98 22.33 14.24
N VAL A 220 -13.05 21.31 13.36
CA VAL A 220 -13.22 21.56 11.91
C VAL A 220 -14.60 22.10 11.58
N LYS A 221 -15.66 21.67 12.29
CA LYS A 221 -16.99 22.25 12.10
C LYS A 221 -17.00 23.76 12.40
N ARG A 222 -16.18 24.23 13.36
CA ARG A 222 -16.05 25.65 13.72
C ARG A 222 -15.19 26.43 12.72
N THR A 223 -14.08 25.86 12.25
CA THR A 223 -13.13 26.59 11.38
C THR A 223 -13.43 26.45 9.89
N TYR A 224 -13.93 25.30 9.45
CA TYR A 224 -14.14 24.99 8.05
C TYR A 224 -15.33 24.04 7.85
N TYR A 225 -16.54 24.60 7.91
CA TYR A 225 -17.80 23.86 7.83
C TYR A 225 -17.98 23.00 6.55
N ALA A 226 -17.31 23.43 5.46
CA ALA A 226 -17.33 22.75 4.17
C ALA A 226 -16.55 21.42 4.16
N ALA A 227 -15.71 21.12 5.17
CA ALA A 227 -15.06 19.81 5.28
C ALA A 227 -15.83 18.84 6.18
N GLU A 228 -15.78 17.57 5.80
CA GLU A 228 -16.20 16.44 6.63
C GLU A 228 -14.95 15.65 7.07
N VAL A 229 -14.59 15.77 8.36
CA VAL A 229 -13.44 15.02 8.90
C VAL A 229 -13.79 13.57 9.15
N ARG A 230 -12.99 12.68 8.58
CA ARG A 230 -13.05 11.22 8.74
C ARG A 230 -11.75 10.72 9.35
N CYS A 231 -11.81 10.36 10.63
CA CYS A 231 -10.67 9.78 11.34
C CYS A 231 -10.53 8.29 10.97
N LEU A 232 -9.35 7.91 10.52
CA LEU A 232 -8.96 6.53 10.20
C LEU A 232 -7.95 6.07 11.25
N PHE A 233 -8.36 5.12 12.08
CA PHE A 233 -7.49 4.56 13.10
C PHE A 233 -6.73 3.37 12.56
N THR A 234 -5.41 3.40 12.72
CA THR A 234 -4.53 2.29 12.36
C THR A 234 -3.86 1.69 13.58
N THR A 235 -3.84 0.37 13.59
CA THR A 235 -3.10 -0.44 14.53
C THR A 235 -1.77 -0.78 13.89
N THR A 236 -0.67 -0.35 14.50
CA THR A 236 0.66 -0.79 14.11
C THR A 236 0.93 -2.09 14.85
N PRO A 237 1.08 -3.24 14.17
CA PRO A 237 1.43 -4.47 14.85
C PRO A 237 2.80 -4.28 15.52
N ILE A 238 2.87 -4.50 16.84
CA ILE A 238 4.10 -4.45 17.62
C ILE A 238 5.09 -5.51 17.08
N LEU A 239 4.56 -6.64 16.62
CA LEU A 239 5.30 -7.69 15.93
C LEU A 239 5.14 -7.51 14.42
N CYS A 240 6.07 -6.79 13.80
CA CYS A 240 6.26 -6.84 12.35
C CYS A 240 7.22 -7.97 12.02
N SER A 241 6.72 -9.13 11.63
CA SER A 241 7.54 -10.14 10.97
C SER A 241 8.00 -9.55 9.63
N ARG A 242 9.27 -9.15 9.56
CA ARG A 242 9.90 -8.79 8.28
C ARG A 242 10.14 -10.07 7.51
N ASN A 243 9.10 -10.59 6.87
CA ASN A 243 9.15 -11.78 6.01
C ASN A 243 9.88 -11.53 4.68
N LYS A 244 10.40 -10.31 4.46
CA LYS A 244 11.19 -9.97 3.29
C LYS A 244 12.67 -9.98 3.65
N ASP A 245 13.47 -10.54 2.76
CA ASP A 245 14.92 -10.55 2.89
C ASP A 245 15.46 -9.13 3.12
N LYS A 246 16.47 -9.04 3.99
CA LYS A 246 17.23 -7.79 4.13
C LYS A 246 17.98 -7.56 2.82
N LEU A 247 17.58 -6.54 2.08
CA LEU A 247 18.32 -6.09 0.91
C LEU A 247 19.79 -5.80 1.29
N PRO A 248 20.75 -6.09 0.38
CA PRO A 248 22.16 -5.76 0.60
C PRO A 248 22.34 -4.29 1.02
N LYS A 249 23.34 -4.01 1.88
CA LYS A 249 23.54 -2.67 2.45
C LYS A 249 23.52 -1.57 1.37
N PHE A 250 24.24 -1.78 0.27
CA PHE A 250 24.38 -0.79 -0.82
C PHE A 250 23.23 -0.77 -1.84
N ALA A 251 22.24 -1.68 -1.73
CA ALA A 251 20.98 -1.61 -2.48
C ALA A 251 19.97 -0.64 -1.83
N SER A 252 20.31 -0.07 -0.67
CA SER A 252 19.46 0.91 0.03
C SER A 252 19.38 2.24 -0.74
N SER A 253 18.26 2.93 -0.63
CA SER A 253 18.01 4.28 -1.16
C SER A 253 17.54 5.22 -0.04
N MET A 254 17.49 6.54 -0.31
CA MET A 254 17.08 7.57 0.66
C MET A 254 17.89 7.50 1.96
N CYS A 255 19.20 7.63 1.84
CA CYS A 255 20.11 7.50 2.96
C CYS A 255 21.28 8.48 2.88
N ILE A 256 21.85 8.73 4.05
CA ILE A 256 23.12 9.44 4.23
C ILE A 256 24.22 8.39 4.31
N TYR A 257 25.28 8.57 3.53
CA TYR A 257 26.48 7.77 3.59
C TYR A 257 27.68 8.64 3.97
N GLN A 258 28.65 7.99 4.60
CA GLN A 258 29.96 8.53 4.92
C GLN A 258 30.99 7.78 4.09
N PHE A 259 31.97 8.51 3.59
CA PHE A 259 33.19 7.98 3.00
C PHE A 259 34.36 8.36 3.89
N ASP A 260 35.21 7.38 4.19
CA ASP A 260 36.44 7.55 4.94
C ASP A 260 37.62 7.06 4.07
N CYS A 261 38.64 7.90 3.92
CA CYS A 261 39.90 7.55 3.27
C CYS A 261 40.95 7.14 4.31
N SER A 262 41.93 6.34 3.89
CA SER A 262 43.07 5.92 4.72
C SER A 262 43.91 7.09 5.25
N CYS A 263 43.92 8.23 4.54
CA CYS A 263 44.62 9.44 4.98
C CYS A 263 43.81 10.30 5.99
N GLY A 264 42.69 9.79 6.51
CA GLY A 264 41.82 10.50 7.45
C GLY A 264 40.87 11.51 6.79
N ALA A 265 40.92 11.68 5.46
CA ALA A 265 39.94 12.50 4.76
C ALA A 265 38.57 11.85 4.78
N SER A 266 37.51 12.63 5.04
CA SER A 266 36.15 12.10 5.13
C SER A 266 35.16 12.95 4.34
N TYR A 267 34.07 12.32 3.91
CA TYR A 267 32.97 12.94 3.19
C TYR A 267 31.64 12.43 3.71
N ILE A 268 30.63 13.29 3.80
CA ILE A 268 29.24 12.91 4.07
C ILE A 268 28.39 13.39 2.90
N GLY A 269 27.58 12.48 2.36
CA GLY A 269 26.66 12.79 1.28
C GLY A 269 25.33 12.08 1.41
N ARG A 270 24.32 12.66 0.78
CA ARG A 270 23.01 12.04 0.63
C ARG A 270 22.82 11.35 -0.71
N THR A 271 21.93 10.37 -0.76
CA THR A 271 21.42 9.82 -2.03
C THR A 271 19.93 9.49 -1.94
N ILE A 272 19.21 9.90 -2.99
CA ILE A 272 17.83 9.47 -3.25
C ILE A 272 17.82 8.11 -3.96
N ARG A 273 18.83 7.85 -4.80
CA ARG A 273 19.03 6.60 -5.55
C ARG A 273 19.75 5.55 -4.71
N GLN A 274 19.89 4.34 -5.23
CA GLN A 274 20.63 3.27 -4.57
C GLN A 274 22.09 3.69 -4.33
N VAL A 275 22.62 3.37 -3.14
CA VAL A 275 23.97 3.77 -2.72
C VAL A 275 25.03 3.26 -3.68
N HIS A 276 24.92 2.03 -4.19
CA HIS A 276 25.91 1.49 -5.12
C HIS A 276 26.07 2.36 -6.38
N ARG A 277 24.97 2.92 -6.92
CA ARG A 277 25.01 3.84 -8.06
C ARG A 277 25.72 5.13 -7.70
N ARG A 278 25.53 5.62 -6.48
CA ARG A 278 26.20 6.82 -6.01
C ARG A 278 27.69 6.58 -5.80
N ILE A 279 28.07 5.44 -5.23
CA ILE A 279 29.45 5.01 -5.09
C ILE A 279 30.13 4.91 -6.47
N SER A 280 29.48 4.33 -7.48
CA SER A 280 30.07 4.24 -8.82
C SER A 280 30.32 5.61 -9.49
N GLU A 281 29.64 6.66 -9.05
CA GLU A 281 29.91 8.05 -9.47
C GLU A 281 31.15 8.62 -8.77
N HIS A 282 31.44 8.19 -7.54
CA HIS A 282 32.61 8.60 -6.76
C HIS A 282 33.86 7.77 -7.07
N HIS A 283 33.68 6.50 -7.42
CA HIS A 283 34.74 5.54 -7.74
C HIS A 283 34.40 4.79 -9.03
N PRO A 284 34.56 5.45 -10.20
CA PRO A 284 34.22 4.87 -11.48
C PRO A 284 35.27 3.84 -11.94
N THR A 285 34.84 2.86 -12.74
CA THR A 285 35.70 1.75 -13.19
C THR A 285 36.92 2.18 -13.99
N TRP A 286 36.86 3.33 -14.66
CA TRP A 286 38.00 3.88 -15.41
C TRP A 286 39.13 4.35 -14.50
N LEU A 287 38.84 4.76 -13.26
CA LEU A 287 39.86 5.17 -12.28
C LEU A 287 40.74 3.97 -11.92
N SER A 288 40.12 2.81 -11.71
CA SER A 288 40.83 1.54 -11.48
C SER A 288 41.64 1.05 -12.67
N LYS A 289 41.37 1.57 -13.88
CA LYS A 289 42.11 1.28 -15.11
C LYS A 289 43.21 2.32 -15.41
N GLY A 290 43.47 3.26 -14.49
CA GLY A 290 44.49 4.30 -14.66
C GLY A 290 44.17 5.37 -15.70
N GLN A 291 42.92 5.46 -16.16
CA GLN A 291 42.51 6.52 -17.09
C GLN A 291 42.14 7.78 -16.30
N LYS A 292 42.31 8.98 -16.88
CA LYS A 292 41.78 10.23 -16.31
C LYS A 292 40.64 10.76 -17.19
N ARG A 293 39.47 10.98 -16.60
CA ARG A 293 38.28 11.58 -17.25
C ARG A 293 37.71 12.69 -16.37
N SER A 294 36.60 13.29 -16.81
CA SER A 294 35.87 14.34 -16.08
C SER A 294 35.64 13.97 -14.61
N ILE A 295 36.16 14.82 -13.71
CA ILE A 295 36.01 14.71 -12.27
C ILE A 295 34.71 15.41 -11.86
N ARG A 296 33.80 14.67 -11.22
CA ARG A 296 32.44 15.16 -10.88
C ARG A 296 32.11 15.11 -9.38
N SER A 297 33.06 14.74 -8.53
CA SER A 297 32.86 14.68 -7.09
C SER A 297 34.14 14.97 -6.31
N SER A 298 34.00 15.48 -5.08
CA SER A 298 35.15 15.79 -4.21
C SER A 298 35.89 14.52 -3.77
N ILE A 299 35.18 13.41 -3.56
CA ILE A 299 35.81 12.09 -3.32
C ILE A 299 36.69 11.71 -4.52
N LEU A 300 36.16 11.79 -5.74
CA LEU A 300 36.90 11.41 -6.94
C LEU A 300 38.11 12.33 -7.16
N ALA A 301 37.96 13.64 -6.95
CA ALA A 301 39.07 14.59 -7.01
C ALA A 301 40.19 14.19 -6.03
N HIS A 302 39.83 13.97 -4.77
CA HIS A 302 40.76 13.54 -3.74
C HIS A 302 41.51 12.24 -4.10
N LEU A 303 40.81 11.23 -4.62
CA LEU A 303 41.42 9.96 -5.02
C LEU A 303 42.36 10.11 -6.22
N VAL A 304 42.07 11.01 -7.15
CA VAL A 304 42.95 11.30 -8.30
C VAL A 304 44.19 12.08 -7.86
N ASP A 305 44.05 13.00 -6.92
CA ASP A 305 45.14 13.86 -6.45
C ASP A 305 46.11 13.11 -5.52
N THR A 306 45.59 12.16 -4.74
CA THR A 306 46.39 11.40 -3.74
C THR A 306 46.80 10.01 -4.21
N GLU A 307 46.24 9.53 -5.33
CA GLU A 307 46.43 8.17 -5.85
C GLU A 307 46.14 7.05 -4.82
N HIS A 308 45.36 7.35 -3.78
CA HIS A 308 44.98 6.38 -2.77
C HIS A 308 44.09 5.28 -3.36
N LYS A 309 44.45 4.02 -3.11
CA LYS A 309 43.61 2.86 -3.40
C LYS A 309 42.63 2.63 -2.27
N ILE A 310 41.35 2.53 -2.60
CA ILE A 310 40.27 2.28 -1.63
C ILE A 310 39.59 0.94 -1.90
N ASP A 311 39.22 0.24 -0.83
CA ASP A 311 38.18 -0.79 -0.92
C ASP A 311 36.81 -0.15 -0.64
N VAL A 312 35.92 -0.26 -1.61
CA VAL A 312 34.59 0.34 -1.59
C VAL A 312 33.75 -0.14 -0.39
N ASN A 313 33.89 -1.41 -0.01
CA ASN A 313 33.06 -2.00 1.05
C ASN A 313 33.43 -1.48 2.44
N THR A 314 34.69 -1.10 2.63
CA THR A 314 35.22 -0.56 3.89
C THR A 314 35.17 0.95 3.94
N ALA A 315 35.46 1.62 2.81
CA ALA A 315 35.50 3.07 2.71
C ALA A 315 34.11 3.72 2.79
N PHE A 316 33.05 3.06 2.31
CA PHE A 316 31.69 3.62 2.32
C PHE A 316 30.79 2.97 3.38
N LYS A 317 30.17 3.80 4.22
CA LYS A 317 29.25 3.37 5.29
C LYS A 317 27.94 4.15 5.23
N ILE A 318 26.82 3.46 5.40
CA ILE A 318 25.51 4.11 5.54
C ILE A 318 25.33 4.52 7.01
N ILE A 319 25.26 5.82 7.26
CA ILE A 319 25.16 6.37 8.63
C ILE A 319 23.71 6.63 9.04
N TYR A 320 22.82 6.90 8.09
CA TYR A 320 21.41 7.13 8.39
C TYR A 320 20.50 6.75 7.22
N ARG A 321 19.34 6.15 7.52
CA ARG A 321 18.31 5.78 6.53
C ARG A 321 17.02 6.49 6.88
N ILE A 322 16.44 7.19 5.90
CA ILE A 322 15.15 7.85 6.11
C ILE A 322 14.06 6.79 6.24
N PRO A 323 13.19 6.87 7.27
CA PRO A 323 12.09 5.92 7.43
C PRO A 323 11.18 5.85 6.21
N THR A 324 10.82 4.64 5.79
CA THR A 324 10.05 4.39 4.56
C THR A 324 8.56 4.68 4.69
N TYR A 325 8.01 4.75 5.91
CA TYR A 325 6.59 5.01 6.16
C TYR A 325 6.18 6.47 5.92
N LEU A 326 7.14 7.37 5.74
CA LEU A 326 6.90 8.78 5.47
C LEU A 326 6.61 9.02 3.97
N ASN A 327 5.79 10.03 3.65
CA ASN A 327 5.57 10.46 2.28
C ASN A 327 6.90 10.92 1.63
N PHE A 328 7.09 10.62 0.34
CA PHE A 328 8.24 11.02 -0.47
C PHE A 328 8.68 12.48 -0.27
N ALA A 329 7.76 13.44 -0.27
CA ALA A 329 8.10 14.86 -0.10
C ALA A 329 8.75 15.15 1.26
N LEU A 330 8.23 14.56 2.34
CA LEU A 330 8.81 14.67 3.67
C LEU A 330 10.15 13.94 3.76
N ARG A 331 10.27 12.78 3.10
CA ARG A 331 11.52 12.01 3.08
C ARG A 331 12.66 12.80 2.43
N VAL A 332 12.39 13.51 1.33
CA VAL A 332 13.38 14.35 0.67
C VAL A 332 13.83 15.49 1.57
N ARG A 333 12.89 16.19 2.25
CA ARG A 333 13.23 17.27 3.19
C ARG A 333 14.09 16.75 4.35
N LEU A 334 13.68 15.66 4.99
CA LEU A 334 14.44 15.06 6.09
C LEU A 334 15.82 14.59 5.64
N LEU A 335 15.96 14.10 4.40
CA LEU A 335 17.26 13.71 3.85
C LEU A 335 18.21 14.92 3.74
N GLN A 336 17.70 16.07 3.31
CA GLN A 336 18.49 17.31 3.22
C GLN A 336 18.90 17.80 4.61
N THR A 337 17.97 17.78 5.57
CA THR A 337 18.24 18.18 6.96
C THR A 337 19.24 17.24 7.64
N ALA A 338 19.08 15.93 7.48
CA ALA A 338 19.98 14.93 8.07
C ALA A 338 21.40 15.00 7.50
N GLU A 339 21.56 15.31 6.20
CA GLU A 339 22.87 15.56 5.61
C GLU A 339 23.54 16.78 6.23
N ALA A 340 22.81 17.90 6.32
CA ALA A 340 23.33 19.14 6.89
C ALA A 340 23.77 18.96 8.34
N ILE A 341 22.96 18.26 9.15
CA ILE A 341 23.30 17.90 10.53
C ILE A 341 24.53 17.00 10.57
N GLY A 342 24.60 15.98 9.71
CA GLY A 342 25.74 15.07 9.64
C GLY A 342 27.05 15.79 9.33
N ILE A 343 27.03 16.67 8.33
CA ILE A 343 28.18 17.51 7.96
C ILE A 343 28.55 18.45 9.13
N HIS A 344 27.57 19.08 9.78
CA HIS A 344 27.82 19.99 10.89
C HIS A 344 28.47 19.29 12.09
N LEU A 345 27.97 18.11 12.46
CA LEU A 345 28.45 17.35 13.62
C LEU A 345 29.82 16.69 13.38
N LYS A 346 30.06 16.17 12.17
CA LYS A 346 31.28 15.41 11.86
C LYS A 346 32.38 16.23 11.19
N LYS A 347 32.07 17.43 10.69
CA LYS A 347 32.98 18.34 9.98
C LYS A 347 33.91 17.62 8.97
N PRO A 348 33.36 16.83 8.04
CA PRO A 348 34.15 16.06 7.08
C PRO A 348 34.97 16.96 6.16
N SER A 349 36.25 16.64 5.95
CA SER A 349 37.21 17.48 5.24
C SER A 349 36.93 17.65 3.74
N LEU A 350 36.29 16.66 3.11
CA LEU A 350 35.96 16.67 1.68
C LEU A 350 34.58 17.29 1.37
N CYS A 351 33.81 17.63 2.40
CA CYS A 351 32.61 18.43 2.24
C CYS A 351 33.03 19.91 2.27
N VAL A 352 33.43 20.42 1.11
CA VAL A 352 33.72 21.85 0.97
C VAL A 352 32.44 22.63 1.29
N GLN A 353 32.38 23.20 2.49
CA GLN A 353 31.36 24.17 2.82
C GLN A 353 31.61 25.36 1.90
N LYS A 354 30.65 25.69 1.02
CA LYS A 354 30.63 27.04 0.46
C LYS A 354 30.58 27.97 1.67
N LYS A 355 31.67 28.72 1.92
CA LYS A 355 31.63 29.84 2.86
C LYS A 355 30.54 30.77 2.33
N PHE A 356 29.31 30.64 2.83
CA PHE A 356 28.31 31.68 2.67
C PHE A 356 28.76 32.81 3.59
N VAL A 357 29.71 33.61 3.11
CA VAL A 357 29.98 34.93 3.70
C VAL A 357 28.89 35.84 3.18
N GLN A 358 27.76 35.82 3.87
CA GLN A 358 27.01 37.06 4.05
C GLN A 358 26.61 37.08 5.52
N PRO A 359 27.33 37.84 6.36
CA PRO A 359 26.82 38.15 7.69
C PRO A 359 25.51 38.91 7.45
N LEU A 360 24.38 38.26 7.72
CA LEU A 360 23.12 38.95 7.82
C LEU A 360 23.22 39.81 9.07
N SER A 361 23.62 41.07 8.88
CA SER A 361 23.41 42.14 9.85
C SER A 361 21.90 42.39 9.94
N LEU A 362 21.18 41.48 10.57
CA LEU A 362 19.82 41.73 10.99
C LEU A 362 19.90 42.68 12.21
N PRO A 363 19.13 43.78 12.22
CA PRO A 363 19.03 44.65 13.38
C PRO A 363 18.23 43.91 14.44
N TRP A 364 18.90 43.03 15.18
CA TRP A 364 18.35 42.50 16.41
C TRP A 364 18.44 43.62 17.44
N PRO A 365 17.31 44.05 18.05
CA PRO A 365 17.35 45.02 19.13
C PRO A 365 18.21 44.45 20.25
N SER A 366 19.15 45.27 20.74
CA SER A 366 20.07 44.85 21.80
C SER A 366 19.30 44.45 23.06
N SER A 367 19.89 43.58 23.88
CA SER A 367 19.31 43.04 25.11
C SER A 367 18.73 44.10 26.06
N GLN A 368 19.23 45.34 25.99
CA GLN A 368 18.73 46.49 26.76
C GLN A 368 17.33 46.96 26.34
N GLU A 369 16.96 46.89 25.06
CA GLU A 369 15.66 47.37 24.56
C GLU A 369 14.49 46.46 24.97
N TRP A 370 14.78 45.16 25.21
CA TRP A 370 13.80 44.21 25.71
C TRP A 370 13.44 44.46 27.18
N ILE A 371 14.44 44.81 28.01
CA ILE A 371 14.24 45.07 29.44
C ILE A 371 13.38 46.33 29.65
N ASN A 372 13.58 47.35 28.82
CA ASN A 372 12.82 48.60 28.92
C ASN A 372 11.35 48.49 28.47
N ARG A 373 10.99 47.50 27.63
CA ARG A 373 9.60 47.29 27.19
C ARG A 373 8.75 46.48 28.18
N THR A 374 9.38 45.76 29.11
CA THR A 374 8.67 44.94 30.11
C THR A 374 8.47 45.64 31.45
N ALA A 375 9.01 46.86 31.62
CA ALA A 375 9.04 47.56 32.92
C ALA A 375 7.92 48.60 33.13
N SER A 376 6.96 48.74 32.21
CA SER A 376 5.83 49.67 32.38
C SER A 376 4.56 48.90 32.80
N PRO A 377 4.04 49.09 34.03
CA PRO A 377 2.72 48.57 34.38
C PRO A 377 1.63 49.43 33.69
N PRO A 378 0.48 48.84 33.33
CA PRO A 378 -0.63 49.61 32.79
C PRO A 378 -1.18 50.54 33.88
N SER A 379 -1.21 51.84 33.59
CA SER A 379 -1.92 52.86 34.37
C SER A 379 -3.43 52.61 34.27
N PRO A 380 -4.22 53.01 35.29
CA PRO A 380 -5.61 52.60 35.47
C PRO A 380 -6.58 53.05 34.37
#